data_AF-A0A7X1ZHI8-F1
#
_entry.id   AF-A0A7X1ZHI8-F1
#
_cell.length_a   1.000
_cell.length_b   1.000
_cell.length_c   1.000
_cell.angle_alpha   90.00
_cell.angle_beta   90.00
_cell.angle_gamma   90.00
#
_symmetry.space_group_name_H-M   'P 1'
#
loop_
_entity.id
_entity.type
_entity.pdbx_description
1 polymer ?
#
loop_
_entity_poly.entity_id
_entity_poly.type
_entity_poly.pdbx_seq_one_letter_code
_entity_poly.pdbx_strand_id
1 'polypeptide(L)'
;MATLKIETVKTKTKGGYDAEITGIDPTDTDCLRGTINTPAKGMENGKWNLGGICRDKADECNIIPNSEEITDVIDTAKRLGCK
;
A
#
# COMPACT_ATOMS: atom_id res chain seq x y z
N MET A 1 7.34 14.85 4.24
CA MET A 1 6.44 14.49 5.36
C MET A 1 6.89 13.15 5.94
N ALA A 2 6.56 12.85 7.19
CA ALA A 2 7.13 11.73 7.92
C ALA A 2 6.36 10.43 7.65
N THR A 3 6.95 9.51 6.90
CA THR A 3 6.44 8.15 6.78
C THR A 3 6.82 7.36 8.03
N LEU A 4 5.82 6.85 8.75
CA LEU A 4 6.01 5.90 9.83
C LEU A 4 6.34 4.55 9.21
N LYS A 5 7.56 4.05 9.44
CA LYS A 5 7.96 2.72 8.97
C LYS A 5 7.28 1.66 9.82
N ILE A 6 6.76 0.63 9.15
CA ILE A 6 6.18 -0.55 9.77
C ILE A 6 7.00 -1.79 9.37
N GLU A 7 6.70 -2.94 9.97
CA GLU A 7 7.17 -4.22 9.44
C GLU A 7 6.66 -4.41 8.01
N THR A 8 7.53 -4.93 7.14
CA THR A 8 7.20 -5.11 5.73
C THR A 8 6.09 -6.14 5.57
N VAL A 9 4.91 -5.70 5.12
CA VAL A 9 3.79 -6.57 4.81
C VAL A 9 3.80 -6.91 3.33
N LYS A 10 3.93 -8.19 3.01
CA LYS A 10 3.96 -8.67 1.63
C LYS A 10 2.54 -8.95 1.15
N THR A 11 2.22 -8.49 -0.04
CA THR A 11 0.90 -8.69 -0.64
C THR A 11 1.00 -8.86 -2.14
N LYS A 12 -0.13 -9.19 -2.77
CA LYS A 12 -0.30 -9.17 -4.21
C LYS A 12 -1.23 -8.06 -4.62
N THR A 13 -0.89 -7.45 -5.74
CA THR A 13 -1.78 -6.53 -6.44
C THR A 13 -2.87 -7.30 -7.19
N LYS A 14 -3.89 -6.60 -7.67
CA LYS A 14 -5.00 -7.11 -8.46
C LYS A 14 -4.53 -7.74 -9.78
N GLY A 15 -3.44 -7.23 -10.36
CA GLY A 15 -2.78 -7.79 -11.53
C GLY A 15 -1.89 -9.00 -11.24
N GLY A 16 -1.75 -9.42 -9.98
CA GLY A 16 -0.91 -10.54 -9.56
C GLY A 16 0.56 -10.18 -9.31
N TYR A 17 0.92 -8.90 -9.38
CA TYR A 17 2.27 -8.41 -9.09
C TYR A 17 2.56 -8.46 -7.59
N ASP A 18 3.79 -8.77 -7.22
CA ASP A 18 4.22 -8.73 -5.82
C ASP A 18 4.36 -7.27 -5.37
N ALA A 19 3.79 -6.96 -4.21
CA ALA A 19 3.84 -5.65 -3.59
C ALA A 19 4.19 -5.78 -2.12
N GLU A 20 4.84 -4.74 -1.58
CA GLU A 20 5.26 -4.70 -0.18
C GLU A 20 4.86 -3.36 0.42
N ILE A 21 4.12 -3.38 1.53
CA ILE A 21 3.81 -2.18 2.30
C ILE A 21 4.86 -2.03 3.39
N THR A 22 5.54 -0.89 3.42
CA THR A 22 6.67 -0.62 4.32
C THR A 22 6.44 0.59 5.23
N GLY A 23 5.35 1.32 5.03
CA GLY A 23 5.05 2.46 5.88
C GLY A 23 3.64 3.02 5.74
N ILE A 24 3.32 3.90 6.67
CA ILE A 24 2.07 4.64 6.75
C ILE A 24 2.42 6.14 6.85
N ASP A 25 1.78 6.95 6.02
CA ASP A 25 1.85 8.40 6.02
C ASP A 25 0.45 8.96 6.33
N PRO A 26 0.16 9.31 7.60
CA PRO A 26 -1.16 9.79 7.99
C PRO A 26 -1.50 11.19 7.46
N THR A 27 -0.55 11.87 6.83
CA THR A 27 -0.74 13.21 6.26
C THR A 27 -1.09 13.16 4.77
N ASP A 28 -0.96 12.00 4.12
CA ASP A 28 -1.32 11.79 2.72
C ASP A 28 -2.66 11.07 2.63
N THR A 29 -3.46 11.40 1.61
CA THR A 29 -4.71 10.68 1.30
C THR A 29 -4.42 9.26 0.80
N ASP A 30 -3.26 9.05 0.17
CA ASP A 30 -2.72 7.73 -0.18
C ASP A 30 -1.69 7.33 0.89
N CYS A 31 -2.24 7.09 2.07
CA CYS A 31 -1.54 6.89 3.32
C CYS A 31 -0.63 5.65 3.37
N LEU A 32 -0.93 4.59 2.63
CA LEU A 32 -0.09 3.39 2.61
C LEU A 32 1.07 3.59 1.64
N ARG A 33 2.28 3.29 2.10
CA ARG A 33 3.52 3.44 1.33
C ARG A 33 4.21 2.10 1.17
N GLY A 34 4.80 1.89 0.00
CA GLY A 34 5.46 0.64 -0.29
C GLY A 34 6.07 0.58 -1.67
N THR A 35 6.25 -0.64 -2.17
CA THR A 35 6.81 -0.94 -3.49
C THR A 35 5.96 -1.97 -4.22
N ILE A 36 6.03 -1.95 -5.55
CA ILE A 36 5.37 -2.90 -6.47
C ILE A 36 6.42 -3.40 -7.45
N ASN A 37 6.56 -4.71 -7.59
CA ASN A 37 7.42 -5.30 -8.61
C ASN A 37 6.61 -5.61 -9.86
N THR A 38 6.64 -4.70 -10.84
CA THR A 38 5.92 -4.85 -12.09
C THR A 38 6.80 -5.51 -13.16
N PRO A 39 6.26 -6.36 -14.05
CA PRO A 39 7.05 -6.96 -15.13
C PRO A 39 7.65 -5.92 -16.10
N ALA A 40 6.95 -4.81 -16.32
CA ALA A 40 7.33 -3.81 -17.31
C ALA A 40 8.43 -2.84 -16.82
N LYS A 41 8.49 -2.56 -15.51
CA LYS A 41 9.38 -1.52 -14.96
C LYS A 41 10.23 -2.01 -13.77
N GLY A 42 10.05 -3.24 -13.31
CA GLY A 42 10.67 -3.75 -12.09
C GLY A 42 10.06 -3.13 -10.84
N MET A 43 10.89 -2.94 -9.80
CA MET A 43 10.46 -2.34 -8.54
C MET A 43 10.17 -0.85 -8.69
N GLU A 44 8.94 -0.46 -8.39
CA GLU A 44 8.50 0.93 -8.34
C GLU A 44 7.87 1.27 -6.99
N ASN A 45 7.88 2.55 -6.62
CA ASN A 45 7.17 3.01 -5.44
C ASN A 45 5.64 2.87 -5.63
N GLY A 46 4.99 2.33 -4.61
CA GLY A 46 3.55 2.21 -4.50
C GLY A 46 3.01 3.13 -3.41
N LYS A 47 1.88 3.77 -3.69
CA LYS A 47 1.12 4.59 -2.77
C LYS A 47 -0.34 4.17 -2.88
N TRP A 48 -0.96 3.79 -1.76
CA TRP A 48 -2.34 3.33 -1.76
C TRP A 48 -3.14 4.04 -0.69
N ASN A 49 -4.43 4.24 -0.96
CA ASN A 49 -5.37 4.59 0.09
C ASN A 49 -5.75 3.36 0.94
N LEU A 50 -6.58 3.57 1.95
CA LEU A 50 -7.09 2.50 2.82
C LEU A 50 -7.96 1.46 2.09
N GLY A 51 -8.45 1.78 0.89
CA GLY A 51 -9.17 0.84 0.02
C GLY A 51 -8.25 0.02 -0.89
N GLY A 52 -6.93 0.21 -0.80
CA GLY A 52 -5.96 -0.48 -1.66
C GLY A 52 -5.84 0.10 -3.07
N ILE A 53 -6.35 1.31 -3.31
CA ILE A 53 -6.32 1.95 -4.63
C ILE A 53 -5.03 2.74 -4.79
N CYS A 54 -4.29 2.47 -5.87
CA CYS A 54 -3.12 3.21 -6.30
C CYS A 54 -3.52 4.23 -7.39
N ARG A 55 -3.86 5.46 -6.99
CA ARG A 55 -4.54 6.44 -7.88
C ARG A 55 -3.77 6.80 -9.14
N ASP A 56 -2.44 6.83 -9.07
CA ASP A 56 -1.58 7.26 -10.19
C ASP A 56 -1.08 6.08 -11.04
N LYS A 57 -1.63 4.88 -10.83
CA LYS A 57 -1.23 3.66 -11.55
C LYS A 57 -2.42 2.93 -12.16
N ALA A 58 -2.11 1.95 -13.02
CA ALA A 58 -3.10 1.06 -13.58
C ALA A 58 -3.86 0.33 -12.46
N ASP A 59 -5.13 -0.03 -12.71
CA ASP A 59 -5.97 -0.77 -11.76
C ASP A 59 -5.33 -2.11 -11.32
N GLU A 60 -4.48 -2.68 -12.17
CA GLU A 60 -3.66 -3.86 -11.85
C GLU A 60 -2.70 -3.64 -10.67
N CYS A 61 -2.29 -2.41 -10.37
CA CYS A 61 -1.42 -2.05 -9.26
C CYS A 61 -2.17 -1.86 -7.93
N ASN A 62 -3.49 -1.92 -7.94
CA ASN A 62 -4.29 -1.87 -6.72
C ASN A 62 -4.02 -3.12 -5.87
N ILE A 63 -3.95 -2.98 -4.56
CA ILE A 63 -3.85 -4.12 -3.64
C ILE A 63 -5.24 -4.56 -3.21
N ILE A 64 -5.43 -5.85 -2.96
CA ILE A 64 -6.68 -6.37 -2.45
C ILE A 64 -6.57 -6.42 -0.92
N PRO A 65 -7.32 -5.60 -0.17
CA PRO A 65 -7.24 -5.56 1.28
C PRO A 65 -8.03 -6.70 1.92
N ASN A 66 -7.79 -7.94 1.50
CA ASN A 66 -8.48 -9.13 2.00
C ASN A 66 -7.59 -10.03 2.86
N SER A 67 -6.29 -9.74 2.96
CA SER A 67 -5.44 -10.43 3.92
C SER A 67 -5.58 -9.81 5.30
N GLU A 68 -5.47 -10.66 6.32
CA GLU A 68 -5.49 -10.26 7.73
C GLU A 68 -4.41 -9.21 8.01
N GLU A 69 -3.20 -9.42 7.49
CA GLU A 69 -2.07 -8.49 7.64
C GLU A 69 -2.33 -7.09 7.06
N ILE A 70 -2.98 -7.00 5.88
CA ILE A 70 -3.32 -5.68 5.30
C ILE A 70 -4.43 -5.02 6.12
N THR A 71 -5.37 -5.81 6.64
CA THR A 71 -6.44 -5.29 7.51
C THR A 71 -5.86 -4.66 8.77
N ASP A 72 -4.88 -5.31 9.40
CA ASP A 72 -4.18 -4.78 10.57
C ASP A 72 -3.42 -3.48 10.26
N VAL A 73 -2.78 -3.41 9.09
CA VAL A 73 -2.12 -2.18 8.61
C VAL A 73 -3.13 -1.06 8.39
N ILE A 74 -4.27 -1.36 7.76
CA ILE A 74 -5.35 -0.40 7.53
C ILE A 74 -5.91 0.13 8.86
N ASP A 75 -6.12 -0.75 9.84
CA ASP A 75 -6.64 -0.35 11.14
C ASP A 75 -5.62 0.46 11.94
N THR A 76 -4.34 0.12 11.83
CA THR A 76 -3.25 0.95 12.36
C THR A 76 -3.24 2.33 11.69
N ALA A 77 -3.37 2.39 10.36
CA ALA A 77 -3.42 3.63 9.61
C ALA A 77 -4.61 4.52 10.01
N LYS A 78 -5.80 3.94 10.21
CA LYS A 78 -6.98 4.65 10.74
C LYS A 78 -6.71 5.22 12.15
N ARG A 79 -6.10 4.44 13.05
CA ARG A 79 -5.73 4.90 14.40
C ARG A 79 -4.73 6.06 14.38
N LEU A 80 -3.87 6.10 13.36
CA LEU A 80 -2.92 7.19 13.13
C LEU A 80 -3.55 8.43 12.47
N GLY A 81 -4.83 8.36 12.07
CA GLY A 81 -5.59 9.49 11.52
C GLY A 81 -5.71 9.51 9.99
N CYS A 82 -5.33 8.43 9.30
CA CYS A 82 -5.58 8.28 7.87
C CYS A 82 -7.10 8.23 7.59
N LYS A 83 -7.55 8.87 6.50
CA LYS A 83 -8.97 8.96 6.12
C LYS A 83 -9.19 8.50 4.70
#